data_AF-A0A7C6HNK5-F1
#
_entry.id   AF-A0A7C6HNK5-F1
#
_cell.length_a   1.000
_cell.length_b   1.000
_cell.length_c   1.000
_cell.angle_alpha   90.00
_cell.angle_beta   90.00
_cell.angle_gamma   90.00
#
_symmetry.space_group_name_H-M   'P 1'
#
loop_
_entity.id
_entity.type
_entity.pdbx_description
1 polymer ?
#
loop_
_entity_poly.entity_id
_entity_poly.type
_entity_poly.pdbx_seq_one_letter_code
_entity_poly.pdbx_strand_id
1 'polypeptide(L)'
;MQINQLNLASNDYEKWRQLLLSTGLQPEENLDETWGLFESGKLIATGSRQGNILKCMAVAPEHQGGKAFDLIIAQLLQSIWDYQSIKRDQMKAITASEDIDSDITPLIEVPGWDSVFVYTTAASAQAFSWFGFEILGSVGSQLIFLERSGESGGLQSYLKFLTDRTNDWLKKRTDSGFNVPTASSGDQQPISSIVMHANPFTLGHLYLTELAAEESRLVHLFILSEESPAFPSTDRWRVVENATDHIENLIIHPTGPYLVSSATFPSYFLPTEDKITTLQAQLDAKIFRRYIAPALSIQRRYLGTEPLSETTRIYNEAMQSVFRDELDLVIVPRLQSDNGQPISASRARKLYEEGSWQELAELVPETTFAYLKEHSMESKPDND
;
A
#
# COMPACT_ATOMS: atom_id res chain seq x y z
N MET A 1 -34.98 -1.18 -16.89
CA MET A 1 -33.99 -1.33 -15.80
C MET A 1 -33.78 0.03 -15.15
N GLN A 2 -33.54 0.07 -13.83
CA GLN A 2 -33.31 1.31 -13.06
C GLN A 2 -32.10 1.12 -12.16
N ILE A 3 -31.22 2.12 -12.09
CA ILE A 3 -30.04 2.12 -11.21
C ILE A 3 -30.36 2.97 -9.99
N ASN A 4 -30.18 2.43 -8.79
CA ASN A 4 -30.39 3.14 -7.53
C ASN A 4 -29.22 2.85 -6.58
N GLN A 5 -28.87 3.82 -5.74
CA GLN A 5 -27.97 3.60 -4.63
C GLN A 5 -28.70 2.74 -3.57
N LEU A 6 -28.01 1.73 -3.05
CA LEU A 6 -28.54 0.82 -2.03
C LEU A 6 -28.21 1.35 -0.63
N ASN A 7 -29.19 1.31 0.28
CA ASN A 7 -28.94 1.57 1.68
C ASN A 7 -28.69 0.26 2.42
N LEU A 8 -27.42 -0.07 2.69
CA LEU A 8 -27.02 -1.31 3.37
C LEU A 8 -27.39 -1.35 4.87
N ALA A 9 -27.90 -0.27 5.45
CA ALA A 9 -28.51 -0.28 6.78
C ALA A 9 -30.03 -0.60 6.75
N SER A 10 -30.56 -0.95 5.58
CA SER A 10 -31.98 -1.22 5.35
C SER A 10 -32.22 -2.62 4.75
N ASN A 11 -33.46 -2.89 4.34
CA ASN A 11 -33.84 -4.13 3.65
C ASN A 11 -33.11 -4.35 2.31
N ASP A 12 -32.42 -3.35 1.76
CA ASP A 12 -31.58 -3.55 0.57
C ASP A 12 -30.37 -4.43 0.86
N TYR A 13 -29.88 -4.49 2.11
CA TYR A 13 -28.79 -5.38 2.51
C TYR A 13 -29.08 -6.84 2.15
N GLU A 14 -30.27 -7.34 2.48
CA GLU A 14 -30.57 -8.75 2.24
C GLU A 14 -30.68 -9.05 0.74
N LYS A 15 -31.25 -8.14 -0.05
CA LYS A 15 -31.28 -8.28 -1.53
C LYS A 15 -29.88 -8.33 -2.11
N TRP A 16 -29.01 -7.42 -1.65
CA TRP A 16 -27.61 -7.32 -2.06
C TRP A 16 -26.83 -8.58 -1.67
N ARG A 17 -26.92 -8.99 -0.41
CA ARG A 17 -26.29 -10.20 0.12
C ARG A 17 -26.72 -11.45 -0.66
N GLN A 18 -28.00 -11.62 -0.93
CA GLN A 18 -28.50 -12.77 -1.70
C GLN A 18 -27.94 -12.80 -3.13
N LEU A 19 -27.85 -11.64 -3.79
CA LEU A 19 -27.24 -11.55 -5.12
C LEU A 19 -25.74 -11.91 -5.07
N LEU A 20 -24.98 -11.37 -4.11
CA LEU A 20 -23.56 -11.71 -3.95
C LEU A 20 -23.36 -13.21 -3.77
N LEU A 21 -24.09 -13.82 -2.83
CA LEU A 21 -23.99 -15.25 -2.53
C LEU A 21 -24.36 -16.10 -3.75
N SER A 22 -25.35 -15.69 -4.55
CA SER A 22 -25.73 -16.39 -5.79
C SER A 22 -24.62 -16.42 -6.85
N THR A 23 -23.67 -15.49 -6.76
CA THR A 23 -22.49 -15.39 -7.64
C THR A 23 -21.21 -15.91 -7.00
N GLY A 24 -21.30 -16.47 -5.78
CA GLY A 24 -20.15 -17.00 -5.04
C GLY A 24 -19.32 -15.93 -4.31
N LEU A 25 -19.82 -14.70 -4.20
CA LEU A 25 -19.19 -13.62 -3.44
C LEU A 25 -19.77 -13.54 -2.03
N GLN A 26 -18.98 -13.07 -1.07
CA GLN A 26 -19.42 -12.77 0.29
C GLN A 26 -19.68 -11.27 0.47
N PRO A 27 -20.59 -10.86 1.36
CA PRO A 27 -20.69 -9.46 1.79
C PRO A 27 -19.38 -8.96 2.40
N GLU A 28 -19.08 -7.68 2.16
CA GLU A 28 -17.95 -6.98 2.76
C GLU A 28 -18.44 -5.74 3.52
N GLU A 29 -17.70 -5.34 4.54
CA GLU A 29 -17.95 -4.14 5.33
C GLU A 29 -17.10 -2.95 4.84
N ASN A 30 -17.31 -1.76 5.42
CA ASN A 30 -16.51 -0.55 5.12
C ASN A 30 -16.56 -0.09 3.64
N LEU A 31 -17.73 -0.19 3.03
CA LEU A 31 -18.00 0.30 1.67
C LEU A 31 -18.51 1.74 1.73
N ASP A 32 -17.99 2.61 0.87
CA ASP A 32 -18.40 4.02 0.81
C ASP A 32 -19.78 4.14 0.13
N GLU A 33 -19.95 3.45 -0.98
CA GLU A 33 -21.18 3.44 -1.77
C GLU A 33 -21.45 2.06 -2.36
N THR A 34 -22.72 1.71 -2.47
CA THR A 34 -23.19 0.51 -3.15
C THR A 34 -24.35 0.86 -4.08
N TRP A 35 -24.28 0.38 -5.32
CA TRP A 35 -25.26 0.64 -6.36
C TRP A 35 -25.90 -0.66 -6.83
N GLY A 36 -27.18 -0.59 -7.18
CA GLY A 36 -27.97 -1.74 -7.62
C GLY A 36 -28.78 -1.44 -8.88
N LEU A 37 -28.78 -2.39 -9.81
CA LEU A 37 -29.58 -2.37 -11.03
C LEU A 37 -30.81 -3.24 -10.80
N PHE A 38 -31.99 -2.65 -10.97
CA PHE A 38 -33.27 -3.31 -10.79
C PHE A 38 -33.99 -3.51 -12.12
N GLU A 39 -34.58 -4.69 -12.27
CA GLU A 39 -35.53 -5.02 -13.33
C GLU A 39 -36.79 -5.63 -12.72
N SER A 40 -37.95 -5.05 -13.02
CA SER A 40 -39.24 -5.49 -12.48
C SER A 40 -39.24 -5.64 -10.94
N GLY A 41 -38.54 -4.75 -10.23
CA GLY A 41 -38.41 -4.76 -8.77
C GLY A 41 -37.39 -5.75 -8.19
N LYS A 42 -36.77 -6.61 -9.03
CA LYS A 42 -35.71 -7.53 -8.62
C LYS A 42 -34.34 -6.88 -8.82
N LEU A 43 -33.44 -7.04 -7.86
CA LEU A 43 -32.02 -6.67 -8.00
C LEU A 43 -31.33 -7.68 -8.92
N ILE A 44 -30.82 -7.22 -10.07
CA ILE A 44 -30.22 -8.06 -11.12
C ILE A 44 -28.72 -7.85 -11.28
N ALA A 45 -28.19 -6.72 -10.83
CA ALA A 45 -26.76 -6.48 -10.73
C ALA A 45 -26.45 -5.50 -9.60
N THR A 46 -25.24 -5.57 -9.07
CA THR A 46 -24.76 -4.67 -8.03
C THR A 46 -23.26 -4.49 -8.11
N GLY A 47 -22.77 -3.40 -7.53
CA GLY A 47 -21.37 -3.19 -7.26
C GLY A 47 -21.18 -2.06 -6.28
N SER A 48 -20.02 -2.05 -5.63
CA SER A 48 -19.68 -1.15 -4.55
C SER A 48 -18.33 -0.50 -4.80
N ARG A 49 -18.03 0.58 -4.06
CA ARG A 49 -16.69 1.16 -4.02
C ARG A 49 -16.22 1.40 -2.59
N GLN A 50 -14.91 1.36 -2.41
CA GLN A 50 -14.19 1.89 -1.25
C GLN A 50 -13.05 2.74 -1.80
N GLY A 51 -13.13 4.06 -1.61
CA GLY A 51 -12.31 5.02 -2.34
C GLY A 51 -12.42 4.83 -3.85
N ASN A 52 -11.27 4.61 -4.49
CA ASN A 52 -11.08 4.32 -5.92
C ASN A 52 -11.02 2.82 -6.25
N ILE A 53 -11.49 1.95 -5.35
CA ILE A 53 -11.45 0.49 -5.53
C ILE A 53 -12.86 -0.02 -5.75
N LEU A 54 -13.09 -0.68 -6.89
CA LEU A 54 -14.33 -1.39 -7.18
C LEU A 54 -14.39 -2.70 -6.40
N LYS A 55 -15.52 -2.94 -5.74
CA LYS A 55 -15.76 -4.07 -4.84
C LYS A 55 -17.15 -4.68 -5.06
N CYS A 56 -17.36 -5.91 -4.61
CA CYS A 56 -18.67 -6.58 -4.59
C CYS A 56 -19.44 -6.53 -5.93
N MET A 57 -18.74 -6.65 -7.05
CA MET A 57 -19.31 -6.61 -8.40
C MET A 57 -20.01 -7.95 -8.73
N ALA A 58 -21.34 -7.95 -8.87
CA ALA A 58 -22.12 -9.16 -9.17
C ALA A 58 -23.23 -8.89 -10.18
N VAL A 59 -23.48 -9.88 -11.05
CA VAL A 59 -24.59 -9.91 -12.01
C VAL A 59 -25.31 -11.24 -11.87
N ALA A 60 -26.64 -11.18 -11.74
CA ALA A 60 -27.48 -12.36 -11.65
C ALA A 60 -27.22 -13.30 -12.83
N PRO A 61 -27.11 -14.63 -12.62
CA PRO A 61 -26.73 -15.59 -13.66
C PRO A 61 -27.54 -15.47 -14.95
N GLU A 62 -28.85 -15.24 -14.84
CA GLU A 62 -29.77 -15.08 -15.97
C GLU A 62 -29.59 -13.76 -16.77
N HIS A 63 -28.83 -12.81 -16.23
CA HIS A 63 -28.52 -11.50 -16.84
C HIS A 63 -27.05 -11.35 -17.26
N GLN A 64 -26.23 -12.40 -17.11
CA GLN A 64 -24.83 -12.42 -17.54
C GLN A 64 -24.71 -12.38 -19.06
N GLY A 65 -23.66 -11.73 -19.57
CA GLY A 65 -23.46 -11.48 -21.00
C GLY A 65 -24.38 -10.42 -21.61
N GLY A 66 -25.27 -9.81 -20.81
CA GLY A 66 -26.07 -8.65 -21.19
C GLY A 66 -25.47 -7.32 -20.71
N LYS A 67 -26.28 -6.26 -20.73
CA LYS A 67 -25.87 -4.89 -20.37
C LYS A 67 -25.75 -4.63 -18.85
N ALA A 68 -26.12 -5.60 -18.02
CA ALA A 68 -26.25 -5.38 -16.58
C ALA A 68 -24.91 -5.02 -15.92
N PHE A 69 -23.82 -5.68 -16.33
CA PHE A 69 -22.47 -5.35 -15.91
C PHE A 69 -22.08 -3.93 -16.35
N ASP A 70 -22.24 -3.63 -17.64
CA ASP A 70 -21.86 -2.35 -18.25
C ASP A 70 -22.51 -1.15 -17.56
N LEU A 71 -23.79 -1.29 -17.18
CA LEU A 71 -24.55 -0.26 -16.49
C LEU A 71 -24.02 -0.01 -15.07
N ILE A 72 -23.72 -1.07 -14.32
CA ILE A 72 -23.20 -0.94 -12.96
C ILE A 72 -21.78 -0.39 -12.94
N ILE A 73 -20.89 -0.91 -13.80
CA ILE A 73 -19.50 -0.43 -13.83
C ILE A 73 -19.43 1.03 -14.29
N ALA A 74 -20.26 1.46 -15.25
CA ALA A 74 -20.34 2.86 -15.65
C ALA A 74 -20.78 3.78 -14.49
N GLN A 75 -21.79 3.36 -13.72
CA GLN A 75 -22.24 4.11 -12.54
C GLN A 75 -21.13 4.25 -11.48
N LEU A 76 -20.38 3.17 -11.23
CA LEU A 76 -19.30 3.20 -10.23
C LEU A 76 -18.10 4.01 -10.70
N LEU A 77 -17.73 3.93 -11.98
CA LEU A 77 -16.67 4.77 -12.54
C LEU A 77 -17.03 6.25 -12.45
N GLN A 78 -18.30 6.62 -12.67
CA GLN A 78 -18.78 7.98 -12.48
C GLN A 78 -18.68 8.40 -10.99
N SER A 79 -19.16 7.56 -10.08
CA SER A 79 -19.08 7.82 -8.63
C SER A 79 -17.63 8.01 -8.14
N ILE A 80 -16.68 7.20 -8.64
CA ILE A 80 -15.25 7.37 -8.31
C ILE A 80 -14.71 8.68 -8.89
N TRP A 81 -15.09 9.06 -10.11
CA TRP A 81 -14.67 10.32 -10.71
C TRP A 81 -15.20 11.53 -9.91
N ASP A 82 -16.46 11.49 -9.46
CA ASP A 82 -17.05 12.53 -8.61
C ASP A 82 -16.27 12.65 -7.29
N TYR A 83 -15.99 11.52 -6.64
CA TYR A 83 -15.20 11.44 -5.41
C TYR A 83 -13.78 12.02 -5.56
N GLN A 84 -13.07 11.63 -6.62
CA GLN A 84 -11.72 12.12 -6.89
C GLN A 84 -11.72 13.62 -7.21
N SER A 85 -12.75 14.12 -7.90
CA SER A 85 -12.90 15.55 -8.22
C SER A 85 -13.04 16.40 -6.97
N ILE A 86 -13.88 15.98 -6.02
CA ILE A 86 -14.05 16.66 -4.73
C ILE A 86 -12.71 16.72 -3.97
N LYS A 87 -11.98 15.59 -3.90
CA LYS A 87 -10.67 15.54 -3.23
C LYS A 87 -9.64 16.47 -3.86
N ARG A 88 -9.58 16.55 -5.19
CA ARG A 88 -8.66 17.49 -5.88
C ARG A 88 -9.00 18.94 -5.58
N ASP A 89 -10.28 19.29 -5.56
CA ASP A 89 -10.71 20.66 -5.30
C ASP A 89 -10.43 21.06 -3.84
N GLN A 90 -10.63 20.14 -2.89
CA GLN A 90 -10.23 20.33 -1.49
C GLN A 90 -8.72 20.54 -1.35
N MET A 91 -7.90 19.71 -2.00
CA MET A 91 -6.44 19.83 -1.94
C MET A 91 -5.99 21.18 -2.52
N LYS A 92 -6.52 21.59 -3.66
CA LYS A 92 -6.23 22.91 -4.27
C LYS A 92 -6.60 24.06 -3.35
N ALA A 93 -7.72 23.97 -2.63
CA ALA A 93 -8.15 24.99 -1.68
C ALA A 93 -7.18 25.11 -0.49
N ILE A 94 -6.71 23.98 0.06
CA ILE A 94 -5.72 23.95 1.16
C ILE A 94 -4.42 24.62 0.71
N THR A 95 -3.86 24.19 -0.43
CA THR A 95 -2.60 24.74 -0.98
C THR A 95 -2.70 26.22 -1.33
N ALA A 96 -3.90 26.73 -1.65
CA ALA A 96 -4.12 28.15 -1.93
C ALA A 96 -4.36 29.00 -0.68
N SER A 97 -4.66 28.38 0.47
CA SER A 97 -5.01 29.07 1.73
C SER A 97 -3.88 29.15 2.75
N GLU A 98 -2.85 28.31 2.61
CA GLU A 98 -1.67 28.32 3.48
C GLU A 98 -0.60 29.28 2.90
N ASP A 99 -0.22 30.32 3.67
CA ASP A 99 1.13 30.88 3.59
C ASP A 99 2.07 29.77 4.09
N ILE A 100 2.44 28.86 3.20
CA ILE A 100 3.22 27.66 3.53
C ILE A 100 4.54 28.10 4.17
N ASP A 101 4.67 27.84 5.48
CA ASP A 101 5.94 27.91 6.17
C ASP A 101 6.94 27.03 5.42
N SER A 102 8.10 27.60 5.07
CA SER A 102 9.04 27.03 4.10
C SER A 102 9.69 25.70 4.52
N ASP A 103 9.35 25.17 5.69
CA ASP A 103 9.82 23.90 6.26
C ASP A 103 8.85 22.71 6.04
N ILE A 104 7.71 22.91 5.37
CA ILE A 104 6.89 21.78 4.90
C ILE A 104 7.53 21.24 3.61
N THR A 105 8.28 20.13 3.75
CA THR A 105 8.71 19.30 2.61
C THR A 105 7.49 19.06 1.71
N PRO A 106 7.49 19.51 0.44
CA PRO A 106 6.32 19.35 -0.40
C PRO A 106 5.97 17.86 -0.48
N LEU A 107 4.72 17.53 -0.16
CA LEU A 107 4.16 16.19 -0.33
C LEU A 107 4.54 15.70 -1.73
N ILE A 108 5.41 14.70 -1.80
CA ILE A 108 5.89 14.18 -3.07
C ILE A 108 4.67 13.64 -3.83
N GLU A 109 4.31 14.27 -4.94
CA GLU A 109 3.20 13.80 -5.77
C GLU A 109 3.57 12.44 -6.38
N VAL A 110 2.93 11.38 -5.89
CA VAL A 110 3.16 10.01 -6.37
C VAL A 110 2.11 9.66 -7.42
N PRO A 111 2.50 9.23 -8.64
CA PRO A 111 1.54 8.79 -9.64
C PRO A 111 0.75 7.55 -9.19
N GLY A 112 -0.51 7.45 -9.63
CA GLY A 112 -1.37 6.29 -9.47
C GLY A 112 -2.52 6.46 -8.47
N TRP A 113 -2.53 7.48 -7.63
CA TRP A 113 -3.60 7.66 -6.63
C TRP A 113 -4.99 7.90 -7.24
N ASP A 114 -5.02 8.41 -8.46
CA ASP A 114 -6.22 8.64 -9.25
C ASP A 114 -6.60 7.45 -10.14
N SER A 115 -5.81 6.38 -10.17
CA SER A 115 -6.19 5.13 -10.84
C SER A 115 -7.42 4.51 -10.19
N VAL A 116 -8.12 3.65 -10.94
CA VAL A 116 -9.21 2.83 -10.40
C VAL A 116 -8.74 1.39 -10.34
N PHE A 117 -8.93 0.74 -9.20
CA PHE A 117 -8.51 -0.65 -9.01
C PHE A 117 -9.70 -1.59 -8.89
N VAL A 118 -9.49 -2.84 -9.28
CA VAL A 118 -10.47 -3.90 -9.03
C VAL A 118 -9.75 -5.21 -8.76
N TYR A 119 -10.30 -5.96 -7.81
CA TYR A 119 -9.93 -7.34 -7.58
C TYR A 119 -11.07 -8.22 -8.07
N THR A 120 -10.75 -9.24 -8.86
CA THR A 120 -11.74 -10.12 -9.47
C THR A 120 -11.20 -11.53 -9.69
N THR A 121 -12.03 -12.43 -10.22
CA THR A 121 -11.60 -13.77 -10.59
C THR A 121 -11.15 -13.81 -12.06
N ALA A 122 -10.41 -14.86 -12.45
CA ALA A 122 -10.00 -15.02 -13.85
C ALA A 122 -11.19 -15.07 -14.83
N ALA A 123 -12.33 -15.60 -14.40
CA ALA A 123 -13.54 -15.69 -15.22
C ALA A 123 -14.15 -14.31 -15.53
N SER A 124 -14.02 -13.36 -14.60
CA SER A 124 -14.64 -12.03 -14.70
C SER A 124 -13.69 -10.97 -15.27
N ALA A 125 -12.37 -11.21 -15.25
CA ALA A 125 -11.35 -10.24 -15.65
C ALA A 125 -11.57 -9.66 -17.06
N GLN A 126 -11.99 -10.49 -18.01
CA GLN A 126 -12.19 -10.07 -19.40
C GLN A 126 -13.26 -8.98 -19.56
N ALA A 127 -14.28 -8.97 -18.70
CA ALA A 127 -15.34 -7.95 -18.74
C ALA A 127 -14.79 -6.56 -18.38
N PHE A 128 -13.84 -6.48 -17.44
CA PHE A 128 -13.20 -5.22 -17.05
C PHE A 128 -12.27 -4.67 -18.13
N SER A 129 -11.60 -5.53 -18.91
CA SER A 129 -10.69 -5.07 -19.98
C SER A 129 -11.37 -4.21 -21.03
N TRP A 130 -12.67 -4.41 -21.28
CA TRP A 130 -13.45 -3.58 -22.20
C TRP A 130 -13.66 -2.15 -21.69
N PHE A 131 -13.49 -1.93 -20.38
CA PHE A 131 -13.57 -0.62 -19.72
C PHE A 131 -12.19 0.01 -19.50
N GLY A 132 -11.13 -0.53 -20.12
CA GLY A 132 -9.77 0.00 -20.04
C GLY A 132 -9.00 -0.45 -18.80
N PHE A 133 -9.41 -1.54 -18.16
CA PHE A 133 -8.64 -2.16 -17.08
C PHE A 133 -7.58 -3.11 -17.63
N GLU A 134 -6.35 -2.95 -17.16
CA GLU A 134 -5.20 -3.79 -17.44
C GLU A 134 -4.89 -4.69 -16.24
N ILE A 135 -4.48 -5.93 -16.53
CA ILE A 135 -4.09 -6.87 -15.47
C ILE A 135 -2.71 -6.49 -14.96
N LEU A 136 -2.63 -6.12 -13.67
CA LEU A 136 -1.37 -5.88 -12.98
C LEU A 136 -0.81 -7.16 -12.34
N GLY A 137 -1.68 -8.03 -11.83
CA GLY A 137 -1.22 -9.23 -11.14
C GLY A 137 -2.29 -10.31 -11.05
N SER A 138 -1.85 -11.54 -10.80
CA SER A 138 -2.75 -12.66 -10.58
C SER A 138 -2.19 -13.68 -9.60
N VAL A 139 -3.08 -14.29 -8.83
CA VAL A 139 -2.79 -15.43 -7.96
C VAL A 139 -3.71 -16.59 -8.35
N GLY A 140 -3.20 -17.42 -9.26
CA GLY A 140 -3.99 -18.49 -9.87
C GLY A 140 -5.19 -17.95 -10.62
N SER A 141 -6.30 -18.70 -10.58
CA SER A 141 -7.59 -18.25 -11.13
C SER A 141 -8.47 -17.52 -10.10
N GLN A 142 -8.05 -17.50 -8.83
CA GLN A 142 -8.85 -17.03 -7.70
C GLN A 142 -8.82 -15.51 -7.56
N LEU A 143 -7.69 -14.88 -7.90
CA LEU A 143 -7.50 -13.45 -7.75
C LEU A 143 -6.75 -12.87 -8.94
N ILE A 144 -7.36 -11.87 -9.56
CA ILE A 144 -6.80 -11.00 -10.60
C ILE A 144 -6.93 -9.58 -10.08
N PHE A 145 -5.82 -8.86 -10.09
CA PHE A 145 -5.76 -7.45 -9.75
C PHE A 145 -5.63 -6.64 -11.04
N LEU A 146 -6.56 -5.72 -11.26
CA LEU A 146 -6.56 -4.86 -12.43
C LEU A 146 -6.54 -3.38 -12.03
N GLU A 147 -5.94 -2.59 -12.91
CA GLU A 147 -5.88 -1.14 -12.85
C GLU A 147 -6.50 -0.54 -14.11
N ARG A 148 -7.30 0.50 -13.95
CA ARG A 148 -7.58 1.48 -15.00
C ARG A 148 -6.87 2.78 -14.62
N SER A 149 -5.82 3.11 -15.36
CA SER A 149 -4.97 4.26 -15.07
C SER A 149 -5.76 5.56 -15.07
N GLY A 150 -5.47 6.41 -14.08
CA GLY A 150 -5.96 7.78 -14.03
C GLY A 150 -5.16 8.73 -14.96
N GLU A 151 -5.38 10.03 -14.78
CA GLU A 151 -4.66 11.10 -15.47
C GLU A 151 -3.16 11.11 -15.13
N SER A 152 -2.78 10.63 -13.94
CA SER A 152 -1.38 10.48 -13.55
C SER A 152 -0.64 9.33 -14.26
N GLY A 153 -1.35 8.48 -15.00
CA GLY A 153 -0.76 7.42 -15.83
C GLY A 153 -0.46 6.09 -15.13
N GLY A 154 -0.98 5.89 -13.91
CA GLY A 154 -1.03 4.59 -13.26
C GLY A 154 0.35 3.97 -12.95
N LEU A 155 0.43 2.64 -12.97
CA LEU A 155 1.64 1.90 -12.59
C LEU A 155 2.84 2.31 -13.45
N GLN A 156 2.64 2.55 -14.75
CA GLN A 156 3.73 2.93 -15.65
C GLN A 156 4.39 4.25 -15.25
N SER A 157 3.58 5.27 -14.95
CA SER A 157 4.10 6.54 -14.44
C SER A 157 4.73 6.40 -13.07
N TYR A 158 4.20 5.54 -12.20
CA TYR A 158 4.82 5.26 -10.89
C TYR A 158 6.20 4.63 -11.05
N LEU A 159 6.37 3.64 -11.93
CA LEU A 159 7.67 3.06 -12.22
C LEU A 159 8.63 4.11 -12.77
N LYS A 160 8.17 4.94 -13.72
CA LYS A 160 8.97 6.04 -14.25
C LYS A 160 9.41 7.01 -13.15
N PHE A 161 8.48 7.40 -12.27
CA PHE A 161 8.74 8.24 -11.11
C PHE A 161 9.84 7.65 -10.20
N LEU A 162 9.78 6.34 -9.90
CA LEU A 162 10.83 5.67 -9.12
C LEU A 162 12.19 5.72 -9.83
N THR A 163 12.22 5.45 -11.14
CA THR A 163 13.46 5.46 -11.92
C THR A 163 14.06 6.86 -12.06
N ASP A 164 13.25 7.88 -12.35
CA ASP A 164 13.69 9.27 -12.46
C ASP A 164 14.27 9.75 -11.14
N ARG A 165 13.55 9.50 -10.03
CA ARG A 165 14.00 9.85 -8.68
C ARG A 165 15.33 9.19 -8.33
N THR A 166 15.51 7.93 -8.72
CA THR A 166 16.77 7.20 -8.51
C THR A 166 17.90 7.83 -9.33
N ASN A 167 17.67 8.11 -10.60
CA ASN A 167 18.67 8.72 -11.48
C ASN A 167 19.09 10.11 -11.00
N ASP A 168 18.13 10.94 -10.59
CA ASP A 168 18.38 12.27 -10.06
C ASP A 168 19.17 12.23 -8.75
N TRP A 169 18.83 11.29 -7.87
CA TRP A 169 19.56 11.07 -6.62
C TRP A 169 21.01 10.63 -6.88
N LEU A 170 21.21 9.67 -7.78
CA LEU A 170 22.54 9.17 -8.16
C LEU A 170 23.40 10.29 -8.76
N LYS A 171 22.81 11.12 -9.63
CA LYS A 171 23.49 12.26 -10.24
C LYS A 171 23.97 13.25 -9.19
N LYS A 172 23.09 13.67 -8.26
CA LYS A 172 23.44 14.61 -7.18
C LYS A 172 24.58 14.09 -6.30
N ARG A 173 24.56 12.79 -5.99
CA ARG A 173 25.62 12.16 -5.17
C ARG A 173 26.94 11.98 -5.93
N THR A 174 26.87 11.65 -7.22
CA THR A 174 28.07 11.61 -8.08
C THR A 174 28.73 12.99 -8.14
N ASP A 175 27.94 14.05 -8.29
CA ASP A 175 28.43 15.43 -8.30
C ASP A 175 29.06 15.85 -6.96
N SER A 176 28.62 15.25 -5.83
CA SER A 176 29.21 15.46 -4.50
C SER A 176 30.38 14.52 -4.18
N GLY A 177 30.90 13.77 -5.16
CA GLY A 177 32.06 12.88 -4.99
C GLY A 177 31.74 11.48 -4.47
N PHE A 178 30.46 11.13 -4.30
CA PHE A 178 30.03 9.78 -3.95
C PHE A 178 30.03 8.91 -5.21
N ASN A 179 30.98 7.98 -5.30
CA ASN A 179 30.98 6.97 -6.35
C ASN A 179 30.14 5.79 -5.92
N VAL A 180 28.96 5.63 -6.51
CA VAL A 180 28.21 4.38 -6.45
C VAL A 180 29.10 3.32 -7.10
N PRO A 181 29.47 2.22 -6.40
CA PRO A 181 30.30 1.18 -6.99
C PRO A 181 29.69 0.71 -8.31
N THR A 182 30.40 0.98 -9.42
CA THR A 182 29.98 0.49 -10.73
C THR A 182 30.27 -1.00 -10.82
N ALA A 183 29.41 -1.72 -11.53
CA ALA A 183 29.46 -3.19 -11.71
C ALA A 183 30.81 -3.71 -12.26
N SER A 184 31.73 -2.84 -12.65
CA SER A 184 33.07 -3.18 -13.14
C SER A 184 34.09 -3.56 -12.05
N SER A 185 33.75 -3.42 -10.76
CA SER A 185 34.58 -3.90 -9.65
C SER A 185 34.14 -5.30 -9.21
N GLY A 186 35.08 -6.24 -9.13
CA GLY A 186 34.86 -7.68 -8.98
C GLY A 186 34.21 -8.16 -7.66
N ASP A 187 33.52 -7.29 -6.96
CA ASP A 187 32.71 -7.57 -5.78
C ASP A 187 31.34 -6.91 -5.98
N GLN A 188 30.44 -7.58 -6.71
CA GLN A 188 29.15 -7.00 -7.08
C GLN A 188 28.14 -7.16 -5.95
N GLN A 189 28.27 -6.34 -4.90
CA GLN A 189 27.21 -6.19 -3.92
C GLN A 189 25.88 -5.83 -4.65
N PRO A 190 24.75 -6.46 -4.28
CA PRO A 190 23.48 -6.29 -4.99
C PRO A 190 22.91 -4.88 -4.84
N ILE A 191 21.97 -4.52 -5.72
CA ILE A 191 20.97 -3.50 -5.38
C ILE A 191 19.90 -4.19 -4.56
N SER A 192 19.63 -3.63 -3.40
CA SER A 192 18.70 -4.20 -2.45
C SER A 192 17.50 -3.31 -2.20
N SER A 193 16.49 -3.88 -1.57
CA SER A 193 15.29 -3.16 -1.18
C SER A 193 14.79 -3.58 0.18
N ILE A 194 14.12 -2.65 0.84
CA ILE A 194 13.31 -2.90 2.04
C ILE A 194 11.96 -2.23 1.81
N VAL A 195 10.88 -2.88 2.24
CA VAL A 195 9.55 -2.26 2.30
C VAL A 195 9.07 -2.34 3.73
N MET A 196 8.72 -1.19 4.32
CA MET A 196 8.28 -1.13 5.71
C MET A 196 7.19 -0.08 5.93
N HIS A 197 6.36 -0.32 6.94
CA HIS A 197 5.37 0.66 7.40
C HIS A 197 6.02 1.78 8.20
N ALA A 198 7.10 1.54 8.97
CA ALA A 198 7.76 2.58 9.77
C ALA A 198 6.80 3.36 10.70
N ASN A 199 5.86 2.65 11.35
CA ASN A 199 4.77 3.24 12.13
C ASN A 199 4.87 2.89 13.64
N PRO A 200 5.73 3.54 14.44
CA PRO A 200 6.80 4.46 14.04
C PRO A 200 8.05 3.72 13.54
N PHE A 201 9.06 4.46 13.07
CA PHE A 201 10.39 3.92 12.81
C PHE A 201 11.04 3.47 14.13
N THR A 202 11.66 2.29 14.16
CA THR A 202 12.16 1.66 15.41
C THR A 202 13.62 1.31 15.24
N LEU A 203 14.32 1.02 16.34
CA LEU A 203 15.71 0.51 16.28
C LEU A 203 15.80 -0.79 15.47
N GLY A 204 14.74 -1.62 15.45
CA GLY A 204 14.67 -2.79 14.58
C GLY A 204 14.59 -2.44 13.09
N HIS A 205 13.89 -1.35 12.73
CA HIS A 205 13.87 -0.85 11.35
C HIS A 205 15.23 -0.27 10.94
N LEU A 206 15.87 0.48 11.84
CA LEU A 206 17.20 1.04 11.61
C LEU A 206 18.24 -0.06 11.40
N TYR A 207 18.29 -1.05 12.30
CA TYR A 207 19.17 -2.21 12.19
C TYR A 207 19.00 -2.97 10.86
N LEU A 208 17.77 -3.23 10.44
CA LEU A 208 17.50 -3.87 9.14
C LEU A 208 18.03 -3.03 7.97
N THR A 209 17.90 -1.71 8.07
CA THR A 209 18.34 -0.75 7.03
C THR A 209 19.86 -0.67 6.97
N GLU A 210 20.54 -0.58 8.11
CA GLU A 210 22.00 -0.57 8.20
C GLU A 210 22.61 -1.87 7.68
N LEU A 211 22.08 -3.02 8.10
CA LEU A 211 22.54 -4.33 7.61
C LEU A 211 22.39 -4.44 6.08
N ALA A 212 21.24 -4.03 5.54
CA ALA A 212 21.04 -4.04 4.10
C ALA A 212 22.03 -3.10 3.39
N ALA A 213 22.33 -1.94 3.98
CA ALA A 213 23.26 -0.97 3.43
C ALA A 213 24.72 -1.48 3.44
N GLU A 214 25.14 -2.19 4.48
CA GLU A 214 26.48 -2.79 4.57
C GLU A 214 26.71 -3.87 3.49
N GLU A 215 25.66 -4.63 3.17
CA GLU A 215 25.71 -5.76 2.24
C GLU A 215 25.34 -5.39 0.79
N SER A 216 25.08 -4.12 0.49
CA SER A 216 24.55 -3.67 -0.80
C SER A 216 25.26 -2.45 -1.34
N ARG A 217 25.37 -2.32 -2.66
CA ARG A 217 25.91 -1.09 -3.26
C ARG A 217 24.91 0.07 -3.29
N LEU A 218 23.62 -0.25 -3.21
CA LEU A 218 22.51 0.70 -3.15
C LEU A 218 21.30 0.00 -2.50
N VAL A 219 20.59 0.72 -1.63
CA VAL A 219 19.36 0.24 -0.98
C VAL A 219 18.20 1.18 -1.34
N HIS A 220 17.13 0.61 -1.89
CA HIS A 220 15.84 1.28 -2.05
C HIS A 220 14.95 0.99 -0.84
N LEU A 221 14.74 1.99 0.01
CA LEU A 221 13.87 1.90 1.18
C LEU A 221 12.48 2.44 0.86
N PHE A 222 11.50 1.56 0.76
CA PHE A 222 10.10 1.94 0.55
C PHE A 222 9.36 2.12 1.87
N ILE A 223 8.77 3.30 2.03
CA ILE A 223 7.89 3.64 3.16
C ILE A 223 6.45 3.59 2.68
N LEU A 224 5.62 2.79 3.37
CA LEU A 224 4.20 2.66 3.00
C LEU A 224 3.53 4.03 2.99
N SER A 225 2.70 4.30 1.99
CA SER A 225 1.97 5.57 1.87
C SER A 225 0.60 5.56 2.56
N GLU A 226 0.18 4.44 3.17
CA GLU A 226 -1.08 4.36 3.91
C GLU A 226 -1.08 5.32 5.11
N GLU A 227 -2.18 6.05 5.31
CA GLU A 227 -2.31 6.95 6.45
C GLU A 227 -2.54 6.18 7.75
N SER A 228 -1.89 6.64 8.81
CA SER A 228 -2.05 6.08 10.16
C SER A 228 -2.42 7.21 11.13
N PRO A 229 -3.50 7.06 11.94
CA PRO A 229 -4.00 8.13 12.80
C PRO A 229 -2.96 8.70 13.76
N ALA A 230 -2.09 7.84 14.31
CA ALA A 230 -1.07 8.25 15.27
C ALA A 230 0.27 8.66 14.61
N PHE A 231 0.49 8.26 13.35
CA PHE A 231 1.74 8.49 12.64
C PHE A 231 1.48 8.67 11.12
N PRO A 232 1.06 9.88 10.70
CA PRO A 232 0.80 10.21 9.30
C PRO A 232 1.96 9.86 8.36
N SER A 233 1.67 9.69 7.07
CA SER A 233 2.70 9.29 6.10
C SER A 233 3.87 10.28 5.98
N THR A 234 3.59 11.58 6.10
CA THR A 234 4.58 12.67 6.11
C THR A 234 5.52 12.59 7.31
N ASP A 235 4.98 12.29 8.48
CA ASP A 235 5.73 12.20 9.73
C ASP A 235 6.66 10.99 9.70
N ARG A 236 6.14 9.86 9.21
CA ARG A 236 6.95 8.65 9.01
C ARG A 236 8.09 8.91 8.03
N TRP A 237 7.84 9.66 6.95
CA TRP A 237 8.91 10.05 6.01
C TRP A 237 10.02 10.82 6.72
N ARG A 238 9.66 11.92 7.42
CA ARG A 238 10.63 12.79 8.13
C ARG A 238 11.45 12.02 9.15
N VAL A 239 10.77 11.19 9.95
CA VAL A 239 11.42 10.38 10.97
C VAL A 239 12.40 9.37 10.37
N VAL A 240 12.04 8.71 9.25
CA VAL A 240 12.93 7.78 8.54
C VAL A 240 14.12 8.53 7.96
N GLU A 241 13.90 9.66 7.29
CA GLU A 241 14.94 10.47 6.68
C GLU A 241 15.98 10.90 7.72
N ASN A 242 15.52 11.47 8.85
CA ASN A 242 16.41 11.89 9.94
C ASN A 242 17.15 10.71 10.61
N ALA A 243 16.49 9.56 10.75
CA ALA A 243 17.09 8.38 11.38
C ALA A 243 18.08 7.63 10.47
N THR A 244 18.13 7.94 9.17
CA THR A 244 18.95 7.24 8.18
C THR A 244 19.90 8.15 7.41
N ASP A 245 20.05 9.41 7.84
CA ASP A 245 20.90 10.41 7.18
C ASP A 245 22.37 9.97 7.05
N HIS A 246 22.87 9.20 8.02
CA HIS A 246 24.23 8.65 8.01
C HIS A 246 24.45 7.54 6.96
N ILE A 247 23.40 7.04 6.31
CA ILE A 247 23.50 5.92 5.36
C ILE A 247 23.70 6.45 3.93
N GLU A 248 24.95 6.42 3.46
CA GLU A 248 25.37 7.04 2.18
C GLU A 248 24.91 6.31 0.91
N ASN A 249 24.40 5.09 1.00
CA ASN A 249 23.94 4.30 -0.15
C ASN A 249 22.45 3.96 -0.07
N LEU A 250 21.66 4.82 0.57
CA LEU A 250 20.21 4.63 0.79
C LEU A 250 19.38 5.70 0.06
N ILE A 251 18.37 5.27 -0.68
CA ILE A 251 17.33 6.14 -1.25
C ILE A 251 15.95 5.72 -0.74
N ILE A 252 15.21 6.68 -0.20
CA ILE A 252 13.86 6.47 0.33
C ILE A 252 12.83 6.61 -0.81
N HIS A 253 11.76 5.83 -0.84
CA HIS A 253 10.68 5.95 -1.82
C HIS A 253 9.32 5.80 -1.14
N PRO A 254 8.29 6.54 -1.58
CA PRO A 254 6.92 6.20 -1.21
C PRO A 254 6.46 4.97 -2.00
N THR A 255 5.60 4.14 -1.40
CA THR A 255 5.00 3.00 -2.11
C THR A 255 3.94 3.40 -3.13
N GLY A 256 3.32 4.57 -2.95
CA GLY A 256 2.10 4.88 -3.69
C GLY A 256 1.02 3.81 -3.43
N PRO A 257 0.09 3.60 -4.38
CA PRO A 257 -0.95 2.58 -4.26
C PRO A 257 -0.51 1.16 -4.65
N TYR A 258 0.76 0.94 -5.02
CA TYR A 258 1.22 -0.32 -5.65
C TYR A 258 1.96 -1.28 -4.74
N LEU A 259 2.30 -0.86 -3.52
CA LEU A 259 2.91 -1.74 -2.52
C LEU A 259 2.17 -1.60 -1.17
N VAL A 260 1.46 -2.68 -0.83
CA VAL A 260 0.83 -3.01 0.45
C VAL A 260 -0.04 -1.89 1.07
N SER A 261 -1.35 -1.97 0.83
CA SER A 261 -2.37 -1.46 1.76
C SER A 261 -3.34 -2.58 2.14
N SER A 262 -3.16 -3.16 3.32
CA SER A 262 -4.03 -4.22 3.85
C SER A 262 -5.46 -3.75 4.08
N ALA A 263 -5.67 -2.45 4.31
CA ALA A 263 -6.98 -1.89 4.63
C ALA A 263 -8.00 -2.00 3.48
N THR A 264 -7.53 -2.25 2.26
CA THR A 264 -8.38 -2.24 1.06
C THR A 264 -8.42 -3.56 0.30
N PHE A 265 -7.61 -4.54 0.71
CA PHE A 265 -7.57 -5.85 0.08
C PHE A 265 -8.90 -6.60 0.27
N PRO A 266 -9.46 -7.23 -0.78
CA PRO A 266 -10.81 -7.78 -0.74
C PRO A 266 -10.93 -9.02 0.15
N SER A 267 -11.90 -9.03 1.07
CA SER A 267 -12.28 -10.25 1.80
C SER A 267 -13.39 -11.05 1.12
N TYR A 268 -14.17 -10.43 0.21
CA TYR A 268 -15.35 -11.02 -0.43
C TYR A 268 -15.10 -12.22 -1.35
N PHE A 269 -13.84 -12.49 -1.70
CA PHE A 269 -13.45 -13.69 -2.47
C PHE A 269 -13.14 -14.90 -1.60
N LEU A 270 -12.90 -14.73 -0.30
CA LEU A 270 -12.22 -15.75 0.51
C LEU A 270 -12.96 -16.09 1.81
N PRO A 271 -12.95 -17.38 2.21
CA PRO A 271 -13.71 -17.84 3.37
C PRO A 271 -12.99 -17.64 4.71
N THR A 272 -11.68 -17.35 4.73
CA THR A 272 -10.87 -17.29 5.97
C THR A 272 -9.76 -16.24 5.89
N GLU A 273 -9.40 -15.64 7.03
CA GLU A 273 -8.36 -14.60 7.14
C GLU A 273 -6.98 -15.06 6.66
N ASP A 274 -6.53 -16.26 7.01
CA ASP A 274 -5.21 -16.77 6.59
C ASP A 274 -5.04 -16.85 5.06
N LYS A 275 -6.14 -17.16 4.35
CA LYS A 275 -6.14 -17.19 2.88
C LYS A 275 -6.03 -15.78 2.31
N ILE A 276 -6.65 -14.80 2.96
CA ILE A 276 -6.58 -13.38 2.57
C ILE A 276 -5.13 -12.91 2.67
N THR A 277 -4.50 -13.12 3.83
CA THR A 277 -3.09 -12.76 4.05
C THR A 277 -2.16 -13.42 3.05
N THR A 278 -2.36 -14.71 2.77
CA THR A 278 -1.54 -15.44 1.78
C THR A 278 -1.70 -14.88 0.36
N LEU A 279 -2.94 -14.66 -0.10
CA LEU A 279 -3.17 -14.13 -1.45
C LEU A 279 -2.65 -12.71 -1.61
N GLN A 280 -2.83 -11.87 -0.59
CA GLN A 280 -2.28 -10.52 -0.55
C GLN A 280 -0.76 -10.55 -0.69
N ALA A 281 -0.08 -11.31 0.17
CA ALA A 281 1.37 -11.44 0.15
C ALA A 281 1.89 -11.94 -1.20
N GLN A 282 1.22 -12.92 -1.81
CA GLN A 282 1.58 -13.43 -3.13
C GLN A 282 1.38 -12.40 -4.24
N LEU A 283 0.30 -11.61 -4.18
CA LEU A 283 0.05 -10.55 -5.15
C LEU A 283 1.10 -9.44 -5.03
N ASP A 284 1.35 -8.96 -3.81
CA ASP A 284 2.35 -7.92 -3.52
C ASP A 284 3.74 -8.36 -3.98
N ALA A 285 4.14 -9.60 -3.67
CA ALA A 285 5.38 -10.18 -4.13
C ALA A 285 5.47 -10.24 -5.67
N LYS A 286 4.37 -10.62 -6.34
CA LYS A 286 4.34 -10.69 -7.81
C LYS A 286 4.43 -9.31 -8.46
N ILE A 287 3.73 -8.31 -7.95
CA ILE A 287 3.81 -6.92 -8.44
C ILE A 287 5.23 -6.41 -8.27
N PHE A 288 5.80 -6.57 -7.07
CA PHE A 288 7.16 -6.15 -6.77
C PHE A 288 8.17 -6.80 -7.72
N ARG A 289 8.15 -8.13 -7.82
CA ARG A 289 9.08 -8.91 -8.66
C ARG A 289 8.94 -8.59 -10.14
N ARG A 290 7.72 -8.38 -10.63
CA ARG A 290 7.45 -8.20 -12.07
C ARG A 290 7.71 -6.78 -12.55
N TYR A 291 7.48 -5.77 -11.72
CA TYR A 291 7.48 -4.38 -12.16
C TYR A 291 8.54 -3.53 -11.44
N ILE A 292 8.52 -3.53 -10.11
CA ILE A 292 9.33 -2.60 -9.31
C ILE A 292 10.80 -3.04 -9.28
N ALA A 293 11.05 -4.32 -9.03
CA ALA A 293 12.41 -4.83 -8.98
C ALA A 293 13.17 -4.64 -10.31
N PRO A 294 12.60 -4.97 -11.49
CA PRO A 294 13.25 -4.70 -12.77
C PRO A 294 13.45 -3.21 -13.05
N ALA A 295 12.47 -2.35 -12.74
CA ALA A 295 12.57 -0.91 -12.97
C ALA A 295 13.76 -0.28 -12.22
N LEU A 296 14.05 -0.77 -11.02
CA LEU A 296 15.13 -0.29 -10.17
C LEU A 296 16.37 -1.20 -10.15
N SER A 297 16.39 -2.24 -11.00
CA SER A 297 17.46 -3.24 -11.03
C SER A 297 17.75 -3.91 -9.66
N ILE A 298 16.71 -4.03 -8.82
CA ILE A 298 16.78 -4.67 -7.51
C ILE A 298 16.97 -6.18 -7.69
N GLN A 299 17.97 -6.73 -6.99
CA GLN A 299 18.32 -8.14 -7.00
C GLN A 299 18.01 -8.83 -5.67
N ARG A 300 17.95 -8.05 -4.58
CA ARG A 300 17.73 -8.56 -3.23
C ARG A 300 16.64 -7.77 -2.51
N ARG A 301 15.84 -8.44 -1.69
CA ARG A 301 14.92 -7.81 -0.75
C ARG A 301 15.17 -8.34 0.65
N TYR A 302 15.19 -7.44 1.62
CA TYR A 302 15.33 -7.78 3.03
C TYR A 302 13.96 -7.71 3.72
N LEU A 303 13.72 -8.66 4.62
CA LEU A 303 12.56 -8.70 5.51
C LEU A 303 13.02 -8.99 6.94
N GLY A 304 12.36 -8.40 7.92
CA GLY A 304 12.50 -8.82 9.31
C GLY A 304 11.69 -10.10 9.60
N THR A 305 12.19 -10.93 10.50
CA THR A 305 11.36 -11.95 11.16
C THR A 305 10.35 -11.30 12.12
N GLU A 306 9.18 -11.92 12.27
CA GLU A 306 8.20 -11.58 13.30
C GLU A 306 7.65 -12.89 13.90
N PRO A 307 8.35 -13.48 14.88
CA PRO A 307 8.01 -14.80 15.41
C PRO A 307 6.69 -14.82 16.20
N LEU A 308 6.16 -13.65 16.57
CA LEU A 308 4.93 -13.51 17.35
C LEU A 308 3.69 -13.21 16.49
N SER A 309 3.86 -13.02 15.17
CA SER A 309 2.78 -12.69 14.25
C SER A 309 2.62 -13.77 13.19
N GLU A 310 1.56 -14.55 13.34
CA GLU A 310 1.22 -15.61 12.38
C GLU A 310 1.01 -15.05 10.96
N THR A 311 0.38 -13.87 10.85
CA THR A 311 0.15 -13.20 9.56
C THR A 311 1.46 -12.79 8.89
N THR A 312 2.45 -12.32 9.66
CA THR A 312 3.78 -11.95 9.12
C THR A 312 4.58 -13.18 8.72
N ARG A 313 4.46 -14.29 9.46
CA ARG A 313 5.05 -15.58 9.07
C ARG A 313 4.50 -16.05 7.73
N ILE A 314 3.17 -16.07 7.58
CA ILE A 314 2.47 -16.42 6.33
C ILE A 314 2.92 -15.50 5.18
N TYR A 315 3.05 -14.20 5.45
CA TYR A 315 3.51 -13.23 4.47
C TYR A 315 4.93 -13.51 3.98
N ASN A 316 5.87 -13.80 4.89
CA ASN A 316 7.26 -14.13 4.57
C ASN A 316 7.36 -15.43 3.75
N GLU A 317 6.59 -16.46 4.11
CA GLU A 317 6.53 -17.74 3.38
C GLU A 317 5.97 -17.56 1.97
N ALA A 318 4.92 -16.76 1.82
CA ALA A 318 4.35 -16.42 0.52
C ALA A 318 5.35 -15.68 -0.37
N MET A 319 6.09 -14.71 0.18
CA MET A 319 7.13 -13.97 -0.54
C MET A 319 8.28 -14.89 -0.98
N GLN A 320 8.79 -15.75 -0.09
CA GLN A 320 9.80 -16.76 -0.43
C GLN A 320 9.33 -17.65 -1.59
N SER A 321 8.08 -18.13 -1.53
CA SER A 321 7.51 -18.98 -2.58
C SER A 321 7.37 -18.28 -3.94
N VAL A 322 7.19 -16.96 -3.96
CA VAL A 322 7.04 -16.16 -5.19
C VAL A 322 8.39 -15.75 -5.76
N PHE A 323 9.34 -15.33 -4.92
CA PHE A 323 10.64 -14.85 -5.40
C PHE A 323 11.52 -16.00 -5.91
N ARG A 324 11.55 -17.16 -5.23
CA ARG A 324 12.35 -18.33 -5.62
C ARG A 324 13.79 -17.92 -6.01
N ASP A 325 14.22 -18.25 -7.22
CA ASP A 325 15.56 -17.95 -7.74
C ASP A 325 15.61 -16.64 -8.56
N GLU A 326 14.49 -15.92 -8.70
CA GLU A 326 14.42 -14.67 -9.49
C GLU A 326 14.84 -13.44 -8.69
N LEU A 327 14.68 -13.46 -7.36
CA LEU A 327 15.05 -12.37 -6.47
C LEU A 327 15.52 -12.93 -5.13
N ASP A 328 16.69 -12.51 -4.67
CA ASP A 328 17.25 -12.97 -3.40
C ASP A 328 16.45 -12.41 -2.22
N LEU A 329 15.99 -13.29 -1.33
CA LEU A 329 15.20 -12.90 -0.17
C LEU A 329 15.97 -13.19 1.11
N VAL A 330 16.41 -12.12 1.77
CA VAL A 330 17.13 -12.23 3.03
C VAL A 330 16.16 -11.95 4.18
N ILE A 331 15.95 -12.94 5.03
CA ILE A 331 15.13 -12.80 6.24
C ILE A 331 16.05 -12.64 7.44
N VAL A 332 15.97 -11.47 8.08
CA VAL A 332 16.85 -11.06 9.17
C VAL A 332 16.19 -11.36 10.52
N PRO A 333 16.87 -12.07 11.44
CA PRO A 333 16.40 -12.27 12.80
C PRO A 333 16.11 -10.94 13.49
N ARG A 334 15.06 -10.92 14.31
CA ARG A 334 14.60 -9.70 14.93
C ARG A 334 15.58 -9.19 15.99
N LEU A 335 15.84 -7.88 15.98
CA LEU A 335 16.58 -7.24 17.05
C LEU A 335 15.80 -7.32 18.38
N GLN A 336 16.51 -7.76 19.41
CA GLN A 336 16.00 -7.85 20.78
C GLN A 336 16.64 -6.76 21.63
N SER A 337 15.91 -6.25 22.62
CA SER A 337 16.49 -5.41 23.66
C SER A 337 17.38 -6.22 24.60
N ASP A 338 18.15 -5.55 25.46
CA ASP A 338 19.05 -6.18 26.44
C ASP A 338 18.33 -7.18 27.37
N ASN A 339 17.03 -6.99 27.58
CA ASN A 339 16.18 -7.86 28.38
C ASN A 339 15.57 -9.04 27.57
N GLY A 340 16.03 -9.25 26.33
CA GLY A 340 15.55 -10.31 25.42
C GLY A 340 14.18 -10.05 24.82
N GLN A 341 13.61 -8.84 25.00
CA GLN A 341 12.29 -8.50 24.46
C GLN A 341 12.41 -8.04 23.00
N PRO A 342 11.54 -8.50 22.09
CA PRO A 342 11.49 -7.99 20.71
C PRO A 342 11.32 -6.47 20.65
N ILE A 343 12.15 -5.79 19.86
CA ILE A 343 11.89 -4.40 19.48
C ILE A 343 10.76 -4.41 18.45
N SER A 344 9.60 -3.84 18.77
CA SER A 344 8.43 -3.86 17.88
C SER A 344 7.71 -2.53 17.79
N ALA A 345 7.30 -2.19 16.56
CA ALA A 345 6.51 -0.99 16.29
C ALA A 345 5.17 -1.02 17.05
N SER A 346 4.53 -2.19 17.19
CA SER A 346 3.30 -2.33 17.97
C SER A 346 3.49 -2.01 19.46
N ARG A 347 4.62 -2.40 20.06
CA ARG A 347 4.95 -2.00 21.44
C ARG A 347 5.27 -0.51 21.51
N ALA A 348 6.01 0.03 20.55
CA ALA A 348 6.32 1.46 20.49
C ALA A 348 5.05 2.32 20.42
N ARG A 349 4.06 1.94 19.59
CA ARG A 349 2.76 2.63 19.51
C ARG A 349 2.02 2.61 20.85
N LYS A 350 1.95 1.44 21.50
CA LYS A 350 1.32 1.32 22.82
C LYS A 350 1.99 2.21 23.87
N LEU A 351 3.33 2.22 23.94
CA LEU A 351 4.06 3.06 24.88
C LEU A 351 3.90 4.56 24.59
N TYR A 352 3.81 4.92 23.31
CA TYR A 352 3.52 6.29 22.88
C TYR A 352 2.12 6.74 23.33
N GLU A 353 1.09 5.92 23.10
CA GLU A 353 -0.28 6.17 23.56
C GLU A 353 -0.38 6.28 25.10
N GLU A 354 0.39 5.46 25.82
CA GLU A 354 0.44 5.46 27.29
C GLU A 354 1.32 6.60 27.86
N GLY A 355 2.03 7.37 27.01
CA GLY A 355 2.96 8.41 27.45
C GLY A 355 4.19 7.87 28.19
N SER A 356 4.54 6.60 27.97
CA SER A 356 5.65 5.90 28.63
C SER A 356 6.99 6.22 27.94
N TRP A 357 7.40 7.49 27.98
CA TRP A 357 8.53 8.03 27.22
C TRP A 357 9.87 7.36 27.50
N GLN A 358 10.13 6.96 28.75
CA GLN A 358 11.40 6.31 29.11
C GLN A 358 11.56 4.97 28.39
N GLU A 359 10.53 4.13 28.42
CA GLU A 359 10.55 2.83 27.72
C GLU A 359 10.50 2.99 26.19
N LEU A 360 9.81 4.03 25.69
CA LEU A 360 9.76 4.31 24.26
C LEU A 360 11.14 4.65 23.69
N ALA A 361 11.95 5.42 24.43
CA ALA A 361 13.31 5.79 24.03
C ALA A 361 14.22 4.57 23.84
N GLU A 362 13.92 3.44 24.47
CA GLU A 362 14.67 2.18 24.30
C GLU A 362 14.30 1.41 23.01
N LEU A 363 13.23 1.82 22.31
CA LEU A 363 12.71 1.09 21.14
C LEU A 363 12.90 1.83 19.81
N VAL A 364 13.18 3.14 19.84
CA VAL A 364 13.23 3.99 18.64
C VAL A 364 14.54 4.77 18.59
N PRO A 365 15.02 5.15 17.39
CA PRO A 365 16.17 6.05 17.25
C PRO A 365 15.95 7.38 17.98
N GLU A 366 17.03 8.03 18.42
CA GLU A 366 16.95 9.31 19.14
C GLU A 366 16.21 10.39 18.34
N THR A 367 16.45 10.45 17.03
CA THR A 367 15.75 11.38 16.12
C THR A 367 14.25 11.09 16.03
N THR A 368 13.85 9.81 16.06
CA THR A 368 12.45 9.41 16.13
C THR A 368 11.85 9.83 17.47
N PHE A 369 12.52 9.54 18.58
CA PHE A 369 12.05 9.90 19.91
C PHE A 369 11.85 11.41 20.06
N ALA A 370 12.81 12.21 19.60
CA ALA A 370 12.73 13.66 19.61
C ALA A 370 11.51 14.18 18.85
N TYR A 371 11.30 13.70 17.61
CA TYR A 371 10.15 14.08 16.79
C TYR A 371 8.81 13.75 17.47
N LEU A 372 8.69 12.53 17.99
CA LEU A 372 7.47 12.07 18.66
C LEU A 372 7.16 12.89 19.91
N LYS A 373 8.18 13.27 20.66
CA LYS A 373 8.00 14.06 21.88
C LYS A 373 7.50 15.47 21.55
N GLU A 374 8.04 16.11 20.53
CA GLU A 374 7.63 17.43 20.05
C GLU A 374 6.16 17.42 19.59
N HIS A 375 5.78 16.50 18.70
CA HIS A 375 4.44 16.45 18.11
C HIS A 375 3.35 15.89 19.07
N SER A 376 3.75 15.23 20.16
CA SER A 376 2.83 14.83 21.22
C SER A 376 2.39 15.98 22.13
N MET A 377 3.16 17.08 22.18
CA MET A 377 2.86 18.24 23.00
C MET A 377 1.85 19.18 22.32
N GLU A 378 1.80 19.20 20.99
CA GLU A 378 0.88 20.03 20.20
C GLU A 378 -0.56 19.49 20.15
N SER A 379 -0.74 18.19 20.42
CA SER A 379 -2.03 17.49 20.31
C SER A 379 -2.83 17.41 21.61
N LYS A 380 -2.33 17.95 22.72
CA LYS A 380 -3.11 18.10 23.96
C LYS A 380 -3.82 19.46 23.92
N PRO A 381 -5.17 19.52 23.84
CA PRO A 381 -5.85 20.77 24.16
C PRO A 381 -5.50 21.12 25.61
N ASP A 382 -5.04 22.36 25.83
CA ASP A 382 -4.88 22.94 27.16
C ASP A 382 -6.20 22.78 27.91
N ASN A 383 -6.25 21.80 28.81
CA ASN A 383 -7.25 21.76 29.86
C ASN A 383 -6.63 22.50 31.05
N ASP A 384 -6.80 23.82 31.06
CA ASP A 384 -6.72 24.66 32.26
C ASP A 384 -8.14 25.07 32.70
#